data_AF-A0A944CE93-F1
#
_entry.id   AF-A0A944CE93-F1
#
_cell.length_a   1.000
_cell.length_b   1.000
_cell.length_c   1.000
_cell.angle_alpha   90.00
_cell.angle_beta   90.00
_cell.angle_gamma   90.00
#
_symmetry.space_group_name_H-M   'P 1'
#
loop_
_entity.id
_entity.type
_entity.pdbx_description
1 polymer ?
#
loop_
_entity_poly.entity_id
_entity_poly.type
_entity_poly.pdbx_seq_one_letter_code
_entity_poly.pdbx_strand_id
1 'polypeptide(L)' 'MTKAPGKMIDKTGFTHPDDFYAQLLAAHDGLSKAESDALNARLVLVLAAFVGDQDKLTEALDLAIREKEKSS' A
#
# COMPACT_ATOMS: atom_id res chain seq x y z
N MET A 1 15.03 -7.01 -35.12
CA MET A 1 15.11 -6.90 -33.66
C MET A 1 14.63 -5.52 -33.24
N THR A 2 13.39 -5.39 -32.75
CA THR A 2 12.98 -4.35 -31.80
C THR A 2 11.65 -4.80 -31.19
N LYS A 3 11.74 -5.50 -30.06
CA LYS A 3 10.61 -5.95 -29.25
C LYS A 3 9.92 -4.71 -28.70
N ALA A 4 8.63 -4.53 -29.02
CA ALA A 4 7.81 -3.50 -28.38
C ALA A 4 7.83 -3.71 -26.85
N PRO A 5 7.95 -2.65 -26.02
CA PRO A 5 7.91 -2.82 -24.58
C PRO A 5 6.50 -3.24 -24.21
N GLY A 6 6.34 -4.53 -23.93
CA GLY A 6 5.11 -5.09 -23.39
C GLY A 6 4.83 -4.40 -22.07
N LYS A 7 3.79 -3.57 -22.05
CA LYS A 7 3.23 -2.98 -20.84
C LYS A 7 2.78 -4.14 -19.94
N MET A 8 3.63 -4.48 -18.98
CA MET A 8 3.31 -5.44 -17.93
C MET A 8 2.39 -4.72 -16.94
N ILE A 9 1.09 -4.89 -17.14
CA ILE A 9 0.10 -4.49 -16.15
C ILE A 9 0.04 -5.66 -15.17
N ASP A 10 0.76 -5.54 -14.05
CA ASP A 10 0.58 -6.45 -12.93
C ASP A 10 -0.81 -6.20 -12.30
N LYS A 11 -1.37 -7.25 -11.71
CA LYS A 11 -2.74 -7.50 -11.27
C LYS A 11 -3.33 -6.47 -10.28
N THR A 12 -2.57 -5.44 -9.92
CA THR A 12 -2.92 -4.36 -8.99
C THR A 12 -3.26 -3.04 -9.69
N GLY A 13 -3.12 -2.94 -11.02
CA GLY A 13 -3.46 -1.72 -11.78
C GLY A 13 -2.38 -0.63 -11.75
N PHE A 14 -1.23 -0.88 -11.12
CA PHE A 14 -0.07 0.01 -11.15
C PHE A 14 0.82 -0.28 -12.36
N THR A 15 1.20 0.75 -13.11
CA THR A 15 2.16 0.64 -14.21
C THR A 15 3.59 0.39 -13.73
N HIS A 16 3.90 0.79 -12.49
CA HIS A 16 5.20 0.62 -11.81
C HIS A 16 4.95 0.47 -10.30
N PRO A 17 4.57 -0.72 -9.82
CA PRO A 17 4.40 -0.96 -8.37
C PRO A 17 5.66 -0.59 -7.57
N ASP A 18 6.84 -0.78 -8.15
CA ASP A 18 8.13 -0.42 -7.55
C ASP A 18 8.26 1.07 -7.22
N ASP A 19 7.63 1.97 -7.99
CA ASP A 19 7.75 3.42 -7.81
C ASP A 19 7.00 3.91 -6.57
N PHE A 20 5.84 3.31 -6.26
CA PHE A 20 5.09 3.66 -5.05
C PHE A 20 5.76 3.08 -3.81
N TYR A 21 6.23 1.83 -3.88
CA TYR A 21 6.97 1.22 -2.77
C TYR A 21 8.24 2.01 -2.44
N ALA A 22 8.99 2.47 -3.45
CA ALA A 22 10.15 3.33 -3.25
C ALA A 22 9.79 4.66 -2.58
N GLN A 23 8.71 5.32 -3.02
CA GLN A 23 8.23 6.57 -2.41
C GLN A 23 7.78 6.37 -0.95
N LEU A 24 7.09 5.26 -0.67
CA LEU A 24 6.67 4.93 0.68
C LEU A 24 7.88 4.72 1.60
N LEU A 25 8.87 3.93 1.17
CA LEU A 25 10.10 3.73 1.93
C LEU A 25 10.87 5.03 2.17
N ALA A 26 10.99 5.87 1.13
CA ALA A 26 11.64 7.18 1.25
C ALA A 26 10.91 8.10 2.25
N ALA A 27 9.58 8.02 2.35
CA ALA A 27 8.81 8.79 3.31
C ALA A 27 9.08 8.39 4.77
N HIS A 28 9.61 7.18 5.01
CA HIS A 28 10.01 6.69 6.33
C HIS A 28 11.48 6.97 6.66
N ASP A 29 12.29 7.41 5.70
CA ASP A 29 13.72 7.63 5.91
C ASP A 29 13.96 8.72 6.96
N GLY A 30 14.86 8.44 7.91
CA GLY A 30 15.16 9.32 9.04
C GLY A 30 14.09 9.41 10.14
N LEU A 31 12.94 8.71 10.00
CA LEU A 31 11.92 8.68 11.06
C LEU A 31 12.24 7.63 12.12
N SER A 32 11.97 7.97 13.38
CA SER A 32 11.90 6.96 14.44
C SER A 32 10.75 5.98 14.20
N LYS A 33 10.74 4.87 14.94
CA LYS A 33 9.64 3.91 14.87
C LYS A 33 8.28 4.55 15.19
N ALA A 34 8.22 5.39 16.23
CA ALA A 34 6.98 6.05 16.63
C ALA A 34 6.48 7.04 15.56
N GLU A 35 7.39 7.76 14.91
CA GLU A 35 7.05 8.68 13.81
C GLU A 35 6.60 7.91 12.56
N SER A 36 7.25 6.78 12.26
CA SER A 36 6.82 5.89 11.17
C SER A 36 5.43 5.29 11.43
N ASP A 37 5.15 4.85 12.66
CA ASP A 37 3.83 4.34 13.04
C ASP A 37 2.77 5.45 12.89
N ALA A 38 3.11 6.70 13.28
CA ALA A 38 2.22 7.85 13.11
C ALA A 38 1.99 8.23 11.63
N LEU A 39 3.03 8.15 10.78
CA LEU A 39 2.92 8.34 9.34
C LEU A 39 1.97 7.30 8.72
N ASN A 40 2.15 6.03 9.08
CA ASN A 40 1.30 4.95 8.62
C ASN A 40 -0.16 5.14 9.02
N ALA A 41 -0.44 5.53 10.27
CA ALA A 41 -1.80 5.80 10.72
C ALA A 41 -2.46 6.93 9.90
N ARG A 42 -1.74 8.02 9.63
CA ARG A 42 -2.24 9.12 8.78
C ARG A 42 -2.50 8.67 7.35
N LEU A 43 -1.57 7.89 6.78
CA LEU A 43 -1.72 7.35 5.43
C LEU A 43 -2.96 6.46 5.31
N VAL A 44 -3.20 5.56 6.27
CA VAL A 44 -4.41 4.72 6.30
C VAL A 44 -5.69 5.56 6.34
N LEU A 45 -5.74 6.61 7.17
CA LEU A 45 -6.91 7.50 7.25
C LEU A 45 -7.16 8.24 5.93
N VAL A 46 -6.10 8.72 5.29
CA VAL A 46 -6.18 9.39 3.99
C VAL A 46 -6.66 8.43 2.89
N LEU A 47 -6.11 7.21 2.84
CA LEU A 47 -6.55 6.18 1.90
C LEU A 47 -8.02 5.79 2.14
N ALA A 48 -8.45 5.67 3.40
CA ALA A 48 -9.84 5.41 3.72
C ALA A 48 -10.78 6.50 3.18
N ALA A 49 -10.39 7.77 3.33
CA ALA A 49 -11.12 8.89 2.75
C ALA A 49 -11.16 8.84 1.20
N PHE A 50 -10.06 8.43 0.55
CA PHE A 50 -10.01 8.27 -0.91
C PHE A 50 -10.88 7.12 -1.41
N VAL A 51 -10.95 6.00 -0.68
CA VAL A 51 -11.79 4.86 -1.04
C VAL A 51 -13.27 5.20 -0.94
N GLY A 52 -13.67 5.92 0.12
CA GLY A 52 -15.04 6.45 0.28
C GLY A 52 -16.14 5.39 0.40
N ASP A 53 -15.79 4.14 0.68
CA ASP A 53 -16.70 2.98 0.70
C ASP A 53 -16.48 2.16 1.96
N GLN A 54 -17.44 2.20 2.88
CA GLN A 54 -17.33 1.56 4.19
C GLN A 54 -17.21 0.04 4.09
N ASP A 55 -17.95 -0.60 3.18
CA ASP A 55 -17.97 -2.06 3.08
C ASP A 55 -16.61 -2.59 2.59
N LYS A 56 -16.02 -1.90 1.60
CA LYS A 56 -14.65 -2.21 1.15
C LYS A 56 -13.60 -1.98 2.23
N LEU A 57 -13.77 -0.95 3.05
CA LEU A 57 -12.85 -0.68 4.16
C LEU A 57 -12.96 -1.75 5.26
N THR A 58 -14.17 -2.23 5.56
CA THR A 58 -14.39 -3.35 6.48
C THR A 58 -13.78 -4.63 5.94
N GLU A 59 -13.97 -4.94 4.66
CA GLU A 59 -13.34 -6.11 4.03
C GLU A 59 -11.80 -6.04 4.10
N ALA A 60 -11.22 -4.87 3.78
CA ALA A 60 -9.78 -4.67 3.86
C ALA A 60 -9.24 -4.83 5.28
N LEU A 61 -9.98 -4.35 6.30
CA LEU A 61 -9.61 -4.51 7.70
C LEU A 61 -9.64 -5.98 8.12
N ASP A 62 -10.70 -6.71 7.76
CA ASP A 62 -10.83 -8.15 8.05
C ASP A 62 -9.69 -8.96 7.43
N LEU A 63 -9.29 -8.63 6.19
CA LEU A 63 -8.15 -9.25 5.52
C LEU A 63 -6.84 -8.96 6.27
N ALA A 64 -6.60 -7.72 6.68
CA ALA A 64 -5.40 -7.33 7.42
C ALA A 64 -5.31 -8.04 8.79
N ILE A 65 -6.44 -8.25 9.47
CA ILE A 65 -6.49 -8.98 10.75
C ILE A 65 -6.14 -10.45 10.54
N ARG A 66 -6.69 -11.11 9.52
CA ARG A 66 -6.48 -12.54 9.24
C ARG A 66 -5.03 -12.88 8.86
N GLU A 67 -4.32 -11.99 8.18
CA GLU A 67 -2.92 -12.26 7.81
C GLU A 67 -1.98 -12.32 9.03
N LYS A 68 -2.35 -11.67 10.15
CA LYS A 68 -1.63 -11.81 11.43
C LYS A 68 -1.73 -13.25 11.98
N GLU A 69 -2.85 -13.93 11.74
CA GLU A 69 -3.11 -15.28 12.28
C GLU A 69 -2.36 -16.38 11.53
N LYS A 70 -2.04 -16.18 10.25
CA LYS A 70 -1.29 -17.14 9.43
C LYS A 70 0.23 -17.08 9.62
N SER A 71 0.73 -15.96 10.13
CA SER A 71 2.16 -15.71 10.33
C SER A 71 2.64 -15.98 11.75
N SER A 72 1.78 -16.56 12.60
CA SER A 72 2.04 -16.90 14.01
C SER A 72 1.87 -18.40 14.25
#